data_AF-A0A917EQZ1-F1
#
_entry.id   AF-A0A917EQZ1-F1
#
_cell.length_a   1.000
_cell.length_b   1.000
_cell.length_c   1.000
_cell.angle_alpha   90.00
_cell.angle_beta   90.00
_cell.angle_gamma   90.00
#
_symmetry.space_group_name_H-M   'P 1'
#
loop_
_entity.id
_entity.type
_entity.pdbx_description
1 polymer ?
#
loop_
_entity_poly.entity_id
_entity_poly.type
_entity_poly.pdbx_seq_one_letter_code
_entity_poly.pdbx_strand_id
1 'polypeptide(L)'
;MKEIQFSTSLLFFWIKGKVEVDNRFVKTNLSNTFLGFIPAGKDQQNIPLKNISGAMLSTKYFIKPIILGLLMFLIGFGSLGDSFVFGLILLILGVGIAGSGIQTILHIEKSGKTDLISVPFFEKQKMQLLNNHIHDALADDTDKTDLNLFFDKKSQ
;
A
#
# COMPACT_ATOMS: atom_id res chain seq x y z
N MET A 1 19.06 4.82 3.94
CA MET A 1 17.85 4.15 4.46
C MET A 1 16.70 5.15 4.66
N LYS A 2 15.64 5.04 3.84
CA LYS A 2 14.40 5.83 3.94
C LYS A 2 13.26 4.90 4.38
N GLU A 3 12.59 5.21 5.49
CA GLU A 3 11.50 4.40 6.06
C GLU A 3 10.15 5.10 5.91
N ILE A 4 9.12 4.35 5.52
CA ILE A 4 7.75 4.84 5.39
C ILE A 4 6.78 3.88 6.08
N GLN A 5 5.94 4.41 6.97
CA GLN A 5 4.87 3.69 7.65
C GLN A 5 3.50 4.18 7.19
N PHE A 6 2.59 3.24 6.95
CA PHE A 6 1.26 3.52 6.39
C PHE A 6 0.22 2.59 6.99
N SER A 7 -1.04 2.99 6.91
CA SER A 7 -2.18 2.18 7.33
C SER A 7 -2.57 1.20 6.21
N THR A 8 -2.90 -0.04 6.54
CA THR A 8 -3.31 -1.06 5.54
C THR A 8 -4.80 -1.05 5.25
N SER A 9 -5.60 -0.44 6.13
CA SER A 9 -7.07 -0.41 6.03
C SER A 9 -7.63 0.96 6.44
N LEU A 10 -8.77 1.33 5.83
CA LEU A 10 -9.49 2.56 6.15
C LEU A 10 -10.15 2.49 7.52
N LEU A 11 -10.85 1.38 7.78
CA LEU A 11 -11.57 1.14 9.03
C LEU A 11 -10.61 0.79 10.16
N PHE A 12 -9.60 -0.03 9.85
CA PHE A 12 -8.64 -0.56 10.83
C PHE A 12 -7.31 0.17 10.70
N PHE A 13 -7.36 1.50 10.78
CA PHE A 13 -6.21 2.38 10.54
C PHE A 13 -5.05 2.16 11.52
N TRP A 14 -5.29 1.52 12.67
CA TRP A 14 -4.25 1.15 13.63
C TRP A 14 -3.36 0.01 13.14
N ILE A 15 -3.81 -0.76 12.14
CA ILE A 15 -3.01 -1.81 11.51
C ILE A 15 -2.04 -1.14 10.54
N LYS A 16 -0.75 -1.17 10.89
CA LYS A 16 0.32 -0.49 10.16
C LYS A 16 1.13 -1.47 9.31
N GLY A 17 1.47 -1.05 8.10
CA GLY A 17 2.53 -1.59 7.28
C GLY A 17 3.74 -0.66 7.30
N LYS A 18 4.92 -1.23 7.07
CA LYS A 18 6.20 -0.52 6.99
C LYS A 18 6.96 -0.99 5.77
N VAL A 19 7.54 -0.04 5.03
CA VAL A 19 8.51 -0.33 3.97
C VAL A 19 9.75 0.53 4.16
N GLU A 20 10.90 -0.09 4.01
CA GLU A 20 12.21 0.53 4.15
C GLU A 20 12.97 0.35 2.83
N VAL A 21 13.47 1.45 2.28
CA VAL A 21 14.29 1.45 1.07
C VAL A 21 15.71 1.84 1.45
N ASP A 22 16.65 0.96 1.14
CA ASP A 22 18.08 1.20 1.31
C ASP A 22 18.83 0.97 -0.01
N ASN A 23 20.12 1.29 -0.05
CA ASN A 23 20.94 1.25 -1.27
C ASN A 23 21.10 -0.14 -1.91
N ARG A 24 20.57 -1.20 -1.30
CA ARG A 24 20.68 -2.58 -1.78
C ARG A 24 19.37 -3.36 -1.72
N PHE A 25 18.44 -2.94 -0.87
CA PHE A 25 17.24 -3.71 -0.56
C PHE A 25 16.03 -2.82 -0.36
N VAL A 26 14.88 -3.31 -0.80
CA VAL A 26 13.56 -2.87 -0.36
C VAL A 26 13.04 -3.90 0.63
N LYS A 27 12.90 -3.51 1.90
CA LYS A 27 12.38 -4.37 2.96
C LYS A 27 10.92 -4.03 3.22
N THR A 28 10.05 -5.01 3.14
CA THR A 28 8.62 -4.87 3.43
C THR A 28 8.29 -5.57 4.75
N ASN A 29 7.40 -4.96 5.53
CA ASN A 29 6.85 -5.53 6.75
C ASN A 29 5.37 -5.15 6.80
N LEU A 30 4.55 -6.02 6.24
CA LEU A 30 3.11 -5.80 6.07
C LEU A 30 2.37 -6.64 7.11
N SER A 31 1.48 -6.02 7.88
CA SER A 31 0.61 -6.80 8.77
C SER A 31 -0.38 -7.61 7.93
N ASN A 32 -0.35 -8.93 8.09
CA ASN A 32 -1.37 -9.79 7.49
C ASN A 32 -2.60 -9.81 8.38
N THR A 33 -3.77 -9.72 7.77
CA THR A 33 -5.01 -9.50 8.51
C THR A 33 -6.03 -10.58 8.16
N PHE A 34 -6.45 -11.35 9.16
CA PHE A 34 -7.55 -12.31 9.05
C PHE A 34 -8.88 -11.56 9.10
N LEU A 35 -9.81 -11.92 8.21
CA LEU A 35 -11.07 -11.19 7.97
C LEU A 35 -10.91 -9.69 7.64
N GLY A 36 -9.69 -9.22 7.34
CA GLY A 36 -9.41 -7.82 7.01
C GLY A 36 -9.29 -6.87 8.22
N PHE A 37 -9.43 -7.37 9.46
CA PHE A 37 -9.27 -6.55 10.68
C PHE A 37 -8.56 -7.19 11.87
N ILE A 38 -8.45 -8.52 11.91
CA ILE A 38 -7.71 -9.21 12.99
C ILE A 38 -6.27 -9.42 12.53
N PRO A 39 -5.26 -8.76 13.13
CA PRO A 39 -3.87 -9.01 12.77
C PRO A 39 -3.52 -10.46 13.12
N ALA A 40 -3.24 -11.27 12.11
CA ALA A 40 -2.93 -12.69 12.25
C ALA A 40 -1.44 -13.00 12.05
N GLY A 41 -0.65 -11.99 11.67
CA GLY A 41 0.79 -12.12 11.48
C GLY A 41 1.38 -10.93 10.76
N LYS A 42 2.64 -11.06 10.34
CA LYS A 42 3.36 -10.10 9.51
C LYS A 42 4.00 -10.84 8.34
N ASP A 43 3.85 -10.30 7.14
CA ASP A 43 4.59 -10.72 5.95
C ASP A 43 5.81 -9.81 5.82
N GLN A 44 7.00 -10.40 5.96
CA GLN A 44 8.28 -9.71 5.92
C GLN A 44 9.10 -10.23 4.76
N GLN A 45 9.55 -9.32 3.90
CA GLN A 45 10.40 -9.67 2.76
C GLN A 45 11.54 -8.68 2.61
N ASN A 46 12.72 -9.20 2.23
CA ASN A 46 13.87 -8.39 1.86
C ASN A 46 14.16 -8.61 0.38
N ILE A 47 13.88 -7.60 -0.44
CA ILE A 47 13.94 -7.70 -1.90
C ILE A 47 15.19 -6.96 -2.37
N PRO A 48 16.18 -7.64 -2.97
CA PRO A 48 17.35 -6.97 -3.53
C PRO A 48 16.95 -6.01 -4.65
N LEU A 49 17.52 -4.80 -4.69
CA LEU A 49 17.26 -3.81 -5.74
C LEU A 49 17.52 -4.36 -7.14
N LYS A 50 18.60 -5.13 -7.31
CA LYS A 50 18.94 -5.81 -8.58
C LYS A 50 17.85 -6.75 -9.12
N ASN A 51 16.92 -7.19 -8.28
CA ASN A 51 15.81 -8.05 -8.68
C ASN A 51 14.54 -7.25 -9.00
N ILE A 52 14.52 -5.94 -8.73
CA ILE A 52 13.41 -5.04 -8.98
C ILE A 52 13.63 -4.37 -10.33
N SER A 53 12.71 -4.58 -11.27
CA SER A 53 12.75 -3.92 -12.59
C SER A 53 12.10 -2.53 -12.56
N GLY A 54 11.21 -2.29 -11.62
CA GLY A 54 10.54 -1.00 -11.47
C GLY A 54 9.47 -1.00 -10.38
N ALA A 55 8.88 0.18 -10.16
CA ALA A 55 7.73 0.35 -9.31
C ALA A 55 6.66 1.18 -10.03
N MET A 56 5.38 0.89 -9.79
CA MET A 56 4.28 1.64 -10.37
C MET A 56 3.17 1.86 -9.34
N LEU A 57 2.56 3.03 -9.38
CA LEU A 57 1.42 3.37 -8.53
C LEU A 57 0.12 3.35 -9.33
N SER A 58 -0.87 2.62 -8.83
CA SER A 58 -2.20 2.55 -9.42
C SER A 58 -3.27 2.86 -8.37
N THR A 59 -4.41 3.39 -8.79
CA THR A 59 -5.60 3.54 -7.94
C THR A 59 -6.67 2.59 -8.44
N LYS A 60 -7.16 1.71 -7.56
CA LYS A 60 -8.15 0.70 -7.88
C LYS A 60 -9.43 0.92 -7.09
N TYR A 61 -10.55 0.75 -7.78
CA TYR A 61 -11.90 0.85 -7.22
C TYR A 61 -12.50 -0.54 -7.15
N PHE A 62 -12.76 -1.01 -5.93
CA PHE A 62 -13.46 -2.26 -5.68
C PHE A 62 -14.95 -1.98 -5.56
N ILE A 63 -15.69 -2.32 -6.61
CA ILE A 63 -17.13 -2.02 -6.69
C ILE A 63 -17.95 -2.76 -5.61
N LYS A 64 -17.55 -3.97 -5.23
CA LYS A 64 -18.26 -4.78 -4.21
C LYS A 64 -18.43 -4.05 -2.86
N PRO A 65 -17.35 -3.60 -2.17
CA PRO A 65 -17.50 -2.84 -0.93
C PRO A 65 -18.19 -1.48 -1.13
N ILE A 66 -18.03 -0.84 -2.29
CA ILE A 66 -18.71 0.43 -2.59
C ILE A 66 -20.23 0.24 -2.60
N ILE A 67 -20.74 -0.75 -3.34
CA ILE A 67 -22.17 -1.04 -3.41
C ILE A 67 -22.71 -1.47 -2.04
N LEU A 68 -21.98 -2.33 -1.32
CA LEU A 68 -22.40 -2.81 0.00
C LEU A 68 -22.47 -1.66 1.02
N GLY A 69 -21.46 -0.80 1.05
CA GLY A 69 -21.43 0.37 1.93
C GLY A 69 -22.55 1.37 1.59
N LEU A 70 -22.82 1.60 0.30
CA LEU A 70 -23.92 2.45 -0.14
C LEU A 70 -25.29 1.89 0.28
N LEU A 71 -25.50 0.57 0.14
CA LEU A 71 -26.74 -0.06 0.59
C LEU A 71 -26.93 0.09 2.10
N MET A 72 -25.89 -0.18 2.89
CA MET A 72 -25.93 0.03 4.35
C MET A 72 -26.19 1.49 4.72
N PHE A 73 -25.60 2.43 3.99
CA PHE A 73 -25.83 3.86 4.19
C PHE A 73 -27.30 4.22 3.97
N LEU A 74 -27.93 3.74 2.89
CA LEU A 74 -29.34 4.01 2.61
C LEU A 74 -30.28 3.41 3.67
N ILE A 75 -30.00 2.18 4.13
CA ILE A 75 -30.76 1.53 5.22
C ILE A 75 -30.56 2.32 6.53
N GLY A 76 -29.35 2.81 6.79
CA GLY A 76 -29.03 3.60 7.98
C GLY A 76 -29.77 4.93 7.98
N PHE A 77 -29.81 5.59 6.83
CA PHE A 77 -30.54 6.82 6.65
C PHE A 77 -32.04 6.64 6.89
N GLY A 78 -32.63 5.58 6.34
CA GLY A 78 -34.05 5.26 6.54
C GLY A 78 -34.41 4.92 8.00
N SER A 79 -33.48 4.34 8.76
CA SER A 79 -33.72 3.95 10.15
C SER A 79 -33.49 5.06 11.19
N LEU A 80 -33.04 6.25 10.78
CA LEU A 80 -32.89 7.40 11.69
C LEU A 80 -34.20 7.85 12.34
N GLY A 81 -35.33 7.65 11.66
CA GLY A 81 -36.66 8.01 12.18
C GLY A 81 -37.14 7.09 13.30
N ASP A 82 -36.90 5.78 13.16
CA ASP A 82 -37.35 4.78 14.13
C ASP A 82 -36.33 4.59 15.27
N SER A 83 -35.04 4.60 14.95
CA SER A 83 -33.96 4.41 15.91
C SER A 83 -32.74 5.21 15.49
N PHE A 84 -32.67 6.45 15.99
CA PHE A 84 -31.59 7.39 15.68
C PHE A 84 -30.19 6.80 15.90
N VAL A 85 -29.97 6.13 17.03
CA VAL A 85 -28.65 5.57 17.37
C VAL A 85 -28.27 4.44 16.41
N PHE A 86 -29.22 3.55 16.10
CA PHE A 86 -28.96 2.45 15.16
C PHE A 86 -28.69 2.98 13.75
N GLY A 87 -29.51 3.92 13.27
CA GLY A 87 -29.31 4.55 11.97
C GLY A 87 -27.95 5.25 11.86
N LEU A 88 -27.53 5.96 12.91
CA LEU A 88 -26.22 6.61 12.96
C LEU A 88 -25.05 5.61 12.88
N ILE A 89 -25.12 4.50 13.61
CA ILE A 89 -24.10 3.44 13.54
C ILE A 89 -24.01 2.88 12.11
N LEU A 90 -25.15 2.60 11.50
CA LEU A 90 -25.20 2.01 10.17
C LEU A 90 -24.71 2.99 9.08
N LEU A 91 -24.96 4.28 9.24
CA LEU A 91 -24.41 5.34 8.37
C LEU A 91 -22.88 5.40 8.43
N ILE A 92 -22.31 5.42 9.64
CA ILE A 92 -20.85 5.45 9.83
C ILE A 92 -20.21 4.21 9.21
N LEU A 93 -20.78 3.03 9.46
CA LEU A 93 -20.31 1.78 8.86
C LEU A 93 -20.46 1.78 7.34
N GLY A 94 -21.57 2.28 6.80
CA GLY A 94 -21.80 2.39 5.36
C GLY A 94 -20.74 3.24 4.67
N VAL A 95 -20.43 4.42 5.21
CA VAL A 95 -19.36 5.30 4.70
C VAL A 95 -18.00 4.61 4.79
N GLY A 96 -17.68 3.98 5.91
CA GLY A 96 -16.40 3.31 6.11
C GLY A 96 -16.21 2.10 5.19
N ILE A 97 -17.25 1.29 4.96
CA ILE A 97 -17.21 0.15 4.03
C ILE A 97 -17.12 0.67 2.58
N ALA A 98 -17.91 1.68 2.21
CA ALA A 98 -17.85 2.24 0.86
C ALA A 98 -16.47 2.84 0.55
N GLY A 99 -15.91 3.60 1.48
CA GLY A 99 -14.58 4.19 1.36
C GLY A 99 -13.47 3.13 1.29
N SER A 100 -13.63 1.96 1.94
CA SER A 100 -12.65 0.86 1.87
C SER A 100 -12.47 0.30 0.45
N GLY A 101 -13.44 0.57 -0.45
CA GLY A 101 -13.36 0.20 -1.85
C GLY A 101 -12.40 1.04 -2.68
N ILE A 102 -11.92 2.19 -2.18
CA ILE A 102 -10.95 3.03 -2.88
C ILE A 102 -9.57 2.75 -2.31
N GLN A 103 -8.72 2.10 -3.11
CA GLN A 103 -7.39 1.69 -2.69
C GLN A 103 -6.32 2.22 -3.65
N THR A 104 -5.18 2.61 -3.09
CA THR A 104 -3.95 2.85 -3.84
C THR A 104 -3.09 1.60 -3.76
N ILE A 105 -2.63 1.12 -4.90
CA ILE A 105 -1.81 -0.10 -5.01
C ILE A 105 -0.44 0.31 -5.53
N LEU A 106 0.60 -0.01 -4.76
CA LEU A 106 1.98 0.04 -5.21
C LEU A 106 2.36 -1.34 -5.76
N HIS A 107 2.72 -1.36 -7.04
CA HIS A 107 3.24 -2.51 -7.75
C HIS A 107 4.76 -2.46 -7.69
N ILE A 108 5.38 -3.50 -7.14
CA ILE A 108 6.84 -3.68 -7.18
C ILE A 108 7.10 -4.83 -8.14
N GLU A 109 7.65 -4.50 -9.30
CA GLU A 109 7.96 -5.48 -10.33
C GLU A 109 9.29 -6.15 -10.01
N LYS A 110 9.26 -7.47 -9.83
CA LYS A 110 10.46 -8.28 -9.65
C LYS A 110 10.62 -9.24 -10.83
N SER A 111 11.81 -9.78 -11.01
CA SER A 111 12.10 -10.81 -12.02
C SER A 111 11.12 -12.00 -11.92
N GLY A 112 10.10 -12.00 -12.77
CA GLY A 112 9.08 -13.05 -12.87
C GLY A 112 7.88 -12.97 -11.91
N LYS A 113 7.79 -11.97 -11.03
CA LYS A 113 6.64 -11.79 -10.12
C LYS A 113 6.42 -10.33 -9.72
N THR A 114 5.18 -9.89 -9.64
CA THR A 114 4.81 -8.57 -9.11
C THR A 114 4.31 -8.69 -7.68
N ASP A 115 4.90 -7.93 -6.76
CA ASP A 115 4.39 -7.76 -5.42
C ASP A 115 3.45 -6.56 -5.36
N LEU A 116 2.35 -6.71 -4.62
CA LEU A 116 1.30 -5.70 -4.52
C LEU A 116 1.17 -5.24 -3.07
N ILE A 117 1.30 -3.94 -2.85
CA ILE A 117 1.04 -3.30 -1.57
C ILE A 117 -0.20 -2.43 -1.72
N SER A 118 -1.32 -2.89 -1.17
CA SER A 118 -2.59 -2.16 -1.18
C SER A 118 -2.76 -1.34 0.09
N VAL A 119 -3.08 -0.06 -0.07
CA VAL A 119 -3.36 0.87 1.03
C VAL A 119 -4.63 1.66 0.75
N PRO A 120 -5.28 2.25 1.77
CA PRO A 120 -6.40 3.16 1.58
C PRO A 120 -6.00 4.41 0.79
N PHE A 121 -6.97 5.02 0.10
CA PHE A 121 -6.75 6.21 -0.73
C PHE A 121 -6.05 7.39 -0.02
N PHE A 122 -6.24 7.56 1.29
CA PHE A 122 -5.62 8.66 2.04
C PHE A 122 -4.11 8.47 2.28
N GLU A 123 -3.59 7.23 2.15
CA GLU A 123 -2.14 6.95 2.25
C GLU A 123 -1.42 7.11 0.91
N LYS A 124 -2.10 7.57 -0.15
CA LYS A 124 -1.56 7.71 -1.51
C LYS A 124 -0.25 8.51 -1.56
N GLN A 125 -0.17 9.62 -0.83
CA GLN A 125 1.04 10.46 -0.80
C GLN A 125 2.26 9.67 -0.30
N LYS A 126 2.09 8.84 0.72
CA LYS A 126 3.18 7.99 1.24
C LYS A 126 3.59 6.93 0.23
N MET A 127 2.64 6.37 -0.52
CA MET A 127 2.93 5.42 -1.59
C MET A 127 3.66 6.08 -2.76
N GLN A 128 3.33 7.33 -3.08
CA GLN A 128 4.06 8.10 -4.10
C GLN A 128 5.50 8.39 -3.66
N LEU A 129 5.69 8.82 -2.41
CA LEU A 129 7.03 9.01 -1.83
C LEU A 129 7.84 7.70 -1.87
N LEU A 130 7.20 6.59 -1.48
CA LEU A 130 7.83 5.28 -1.52
C LEU A 130 8.21 4.87 -2.95
N ASN A 131 7.31 5.08 -3.92
CA ASN A 131 7.58 4.82 -5.33
C ASN A 131 8.79 5.62 -5.82
N ASN A 132 8.86 6.92 -5.51
CA ASN A 132 9.99 7.77 -5.90
C ASN A 132 11.29 7.30 -5.24
N HIS A 133 11.27 6.94 -3.96
CA HIS A 133 12.45 6.41 -3.28
C HIS A 133 12.98 5.11 -3.90
N ILE A 134 12.10 4.25 -4.42
CA ILE A 134 12.52 3.04 -5.14
C ILE A 134 13.19 3.42 -6.46
N HIS A 135 12.63 4.37 -7.22
CA HIS A 135 13.25 4.84 -8.47
C HIS A 135 14.60 5.51 -8.24
N ASP A 136 14.72 6.37 -7.22
CA ASP A 136 15.98 6.99 -6.84
C ASP A 136 17.04 5.91 -6.53
N ALA A 137 16.67 4.89 -5.75
CA ALA A 137 17.57 3.82 -5.36
C ALA A 137 18.01 2.93 -6.55
N LEU A 138 17.12 2.70 -7.52
CA LEU A 138 17.44 1.96 -8.74
C LEU A 138 18.37 2.74 -9.69
N ALA A 139 18.14 4.05 -9.80
CA ALA A 139 19.03 4.94 -10.56
C ALA A 139 20.43 4.97 -9.93
N ASP A 140 20.52 5.18 -8.62
CA ASP A 140 21.78 5.18 -7.87
C ASP A 140 22.57 3.86 -7.98
N ASP A 141 21.89 2.71 -8.07
CA ASP A 141 22.53 1.39 -8.23
C ASP A 141 23.07 1.20 -9.66
N THR A 142 22.33 1.69 -10.65
CA THR A 142 22.76 1.68 -12.06
C THR A 142 23.98 2.57 -12.28
N ASP A 143 23.94 3.80 -11.78
CA ASP A 143 25.06 4.75 -11.91
C ASP A 143 26.35 4.23 -11.28
N LYS A 144 26.26 3.57 -10.11
CA LYS A 144 27.42 2.91 -9.48
C LYS A 144 27.96 1.77 -10.33
N THR A 145 27.09 1.00 -10.96
CA THR A 145 27.49 -0.10 -11.84
C THR A 145 28.25 0.44 -13.04
N ASP A 146 27.75 1.52 -13.66
CA ASP A 146 28.41 2.17 -14.79
C ASP A 146 29.76 2.79 -14.39
N LEU A 147 29.83 3.52 -13.27
CA LEU A 147 31.07 4.06 -12.73
C LEU A 147 32.14 2.98 -12.53
N ASN A 148 31.78 1.84 -11.94
CA ASN A 148 32.71 0.74 -11.74
C ASN A 148 33.25 0.19 -13.07
N LEU A 149 32.40 0.05 -14.09
CA LEU A 149 32.81 -0.36 -15.44
C LEU A 149 33.77 0.65 -16.08
N PHE A 150 33.63 1.95 -15.82
CA PHE A 150 34.54 2.98 -16.31
C PHE A 150 35.92 2.91 -15.64
N PHE A 151 35.98 2.67 -14.33
CA PHE A 151 37.26 2.55 -13.61
C PHE A 151 38.04 1.29 -14.02
N ASP A 152 37.36 0.16 -14.20
CA ASP A 152 38.00 -1.07 -14.67
C ASP A 152 38.69 -0.87 -16.03
N LYS A 153 38.05 -0.16 -16.96
CA LYS A 153 38.61 0.18 -18.28
C LYS A 153 39.84 1.09 -18.24
N LYS A 154 40.00 1.93 -17.21
CA LYS A 154 41.19 2.79 -17.05
C LYS A 154 42.38 2.06 -16.42
N SER A 155 42.14 0.90 -15.82
CA SER A 155 43.15 0.11 -15.10
C SER A 155 43.84 -0.95 -15.98
N GLN A 156 43.35 -1.12 -17.22
CA GLN A 156 43.93 -1.94 -18.29
C GLN A 156 44.71 -1.06 -19.27
#